data_AF-A0A931IDS3-F1
#
_entry.id   AF-A0A931IDS3-F1
#
_cell.length_a   1.000
_cell.length_b   1.000
_cell.length_c   1.000
_cell.angle_alpha   90.00
_cell.angle_beta   90.00
_cell.angle_gamma   90.00
#
_symmetry.space_group_name_H-M   'P 1'
#
loop_
_entity.id
_entity.type
_entity.pdbx_description
1 polymer ?
#
loop_
_entity_poly.entity_id
_entity_poly.type
_entity_poly.pdbx_seq_one_letter_code
_entity_poly.pdbx_strand_id
1 'polypeptide(L)'
;MTVVNEGVDAGLDPESVRALREILEEPALPVATTASGPGPRVAALREALDHLGTVGALAVTSAEAGARLLRALADLDAELTEIVRGHVELTAVLRTAEPGRARNTVLGNTFRGDLLTAAVEVRRWSWTDGTPPSPHASLGRADGELTVGHYPGLYDYILAWEPGTGALIAVPTYRDRISWAPDGPNTWVVRLAHTTFHQDDLIPIDRRPQALGGEPAPPEGH
;
A
#
# COMPACT_ATOMS: atom_id res chain seq x y z
N MET A 1 4.40 -27.27 -21.78
CA MET A 1 4.46 -27.78 -20.40
C MET A 1 4.12 -26.62 -19.51
N THR A 2 2.83 -26.44 -19.22
CA THR A 2 2.34 -25.31 -18.43
C THR A 2 2.36 -25.77 -16.98
N VAL A 3 3.35 -25.32 -16.21
CA VAL A 3 3.27 -25.39 -14.76
C VAL A 3 2.24 -24.35 -14.38
N VAL A 4 0.99 -24.78 -14.28
CA VAL A 4 -0.03 -24.02 -13.57
C VAL A 4 0.43 -24.11 -12.12
N ASN A 5 0.95 -23.02 -11.58
CA ASN A 5 0.97 -22.85 -10.14
C ASN A 5 -0.49 -22.99 -9.72
N GLU A 6 -0.85 -24.12 -9.11
CA GLU A 6 -2.10 -24.28 -8.38
C GLU A 6 -2.04 -23.30 -7.21
N GLY A 7 -2.34 -22.05 -7.53
CA GLY A 7 -2.18 -20.93 -6.62
C GLY A 7 -3.18 -21.04 -5.49
N VAL A 8 -2.64 -21.05 -4.26
CA VAL A 8 -3.13 -20.26 -3.11
C VAL A 8 -4.64 -20.32 -2.82
N ASP A 9 -5.32 -21.44 -3.10
CA ASP A 9 -6.73 -21.59 -2.74
C ASP A 9 -6.94 -22.13 -1.31
N ALA A 10 -5.87 -22.60 -0.65
CA ALA A 10 -5.96 -23.27 0.66
C ALA A 10 -5.67 -22.36 1.89
N GLY A 11 -5.24 -21.11 1.72
CA GLY A 11 -4.71 -20.30 2.82
C GLY A 11 -3.20 -20.52 3.03
N LEU A 12 -2.69 -20.19 4.21
CA LEU A 12 -1.28 -20.41 4.57
C LEU A 12 -1.06 -21.89 4.93
N ASP A 13 -0.03 -22.50 4.35
CA ASP A 13 0.38 -23.85 4.72
C ASP A 13 1.07 -23.87 6.11
N PRO A 14 1.16 -25.03 6.78
CA PRO A 14 1.74 -25.13 8.12
C PRO A 14 3.21 -24.67 8.22
N GLU A 15 4.01 -24.80 7.16
CA GLU A 15 5.40 -24.35 7.16
C GLU A 15 5.48 -22.83 7.12
N SER A 16 4.66 -22.19 6.30
CA SER A 16 4.52 -20.72 6.28
C SER A 16 4.07 -20.19 7.64
N VAL A 17 3.09 -20.83 8.29
CA VAL A 17 2.64 -20.46 9.64
C VAL A 17 3.77 -20.57 10.66
N ARG A 18 4.55 -21.65 10.61
CA ARG A 18 5.70 -21.85 11.49
C ARG A 18 6.78 -20.79 11.26
N ALA A 19 7.13 -20.53 10.00
CA ALA A 19 8.12 -19.51 9.63
C ALA A 19 7.70 -18.11 10.10
N LEU A 20 6.42 -17.74 9.96
CA LEU A 20 5.91 -16.46 10.45
C LEU A 20 6.03 -16.33 11.98
N ARG A 21 5.78 -17.40 12.75
CA ARG A 21 6.01 -17.38 14.20
C ARG A 21 7.48 -17.16 14.54
N GLU A 22 8.37 -17.91 13.89
CA GLU A 22 9.82 -17.78 14.08
C GLU A 22 10.29 -16.34 13.77
N ILE A 23 9.84 -15.75 12.65
CA ILE A 23 10.16 -14.36 12.27
C ILE A 23 9.64 -13.33 13.28
N LEU A 24 8.41 -13.52 13.76
CA LEU A 24 7.76 -12.58 14.69
C LEU A 24 8.40 -12.63 16.09
N GLU A 25 8.92 -13.79 16.50
CA GLU A 25 9.62 -14.00 17.78
C GLU A 25 11.09 -13.55 17.70
N GLU A 26 11.78 -13.89 16.61
CA GLU A 26 13.21 -13.64 16.41
C GLU A 26 13.49 -13.23 14.95
N PRO A 27 13.31 -11.94 14.60
CA PRO A 27 13.55 -11.47 13.24
C PRO A 27 15.03 -11.58 12.86
N ALA A 28 15.32 -12.14 11.69
CA ALA A 28 16.68 -12.28 11.18
C ALA A 28 17.24 -10.95 10.63
N LEU A 29 16.36 -10.03 10.20
CA LEU A 29 16.77 -8.74 9.65
C LEU A 29 16.98 -7.69 10.76
N PRO A 30 18.23 -7.24 11.00
CA PRO A 30 18.46 -6.06 11.83
C PRO A 30 18.03 -4.82 11.03
N VAL A 31 16.85 -4.26 11.29
CA VAL A 31 16.50 -2.91 10.79
C VAL A 31 17.19 -1.88 11.69
N ALA A 32 18.48 -1.68 11.46
CA ALA A 32 19.24 -0.56 11.99
C ALA A 32 19.55 0.40 10.84
N THR A 33 18.67 1.38 10.61
CA THR A 33 18.95 2.48 9.65
C THR A 33 18.84 3.86 10.28
N THR A 34 19.11 3.98 11.59
CA THR A 34 19.58 5.15 12.38
C THR A 34 19.31 4.91 13.88
N ALA A 35 19.89 5.73 14.78
CA ALA A 35 19.73 5.64 16.25
C ALA A 35 18.28 5.76 16.77
N SER A 36 17.32 6.05 15.88
CA SER A 36 15.89 6.27 16.16
C SER A 36 14.98 5.60 15.12
N GLY A 37 15.43 4.52 14.47
CA GLY A 37 14.61 3.74 13.53
C GLY A 37 13.33 3.17 14.18
N PRO A 38 12.39 2.62 13.39
CA PRO A 38 11.04 2.29 13.86
C PRO A 38 10.97 1.11 14.86
N GLY A 39 12.12 0.55 15.25
CA GLY A 39 12.27 -0.43 16.31
C GLY A 39 12.16 -1.89 15.86
N PRO A 40 12.49 -2.85 16.76
CA PRO A 40 12.53 -4.28 16.44
C PRO A 40 11.20 -4.84 15.93
N ARG A 41 10.08 -4.29 16.39
CA ARG A 41 8.76 -4.71 15.96
C ARG A 41 8.53 -4.48 14.47
N VAL A 42 8.93 -3.33 13.95
CA VAL A 42 8.78 -3.01 12.53
C VAL A 42 9.71 -3.86 11.66
N ALA A 43 10.87 -4.28 12.19
CA ALA A 43 11.74 -5.25 11.52
C ALA A 43 11.03 -6.60 11.34
N ALA A 44 10.44 -7.13 12.42
CA ALA A 44 9.70 -8.39 12.38
C ALA A 44 8.50 -8.32 11.42
N LEU A 45 7.73 -7.22 11.45
CA LEU A 45 6.62 -7.03 10.52
C LEU A 45 7.08 -6.97 9.06
N ARG A 46 8.18 -6.25 8.79
CA ARG A 46 8.72 -6.17 7.43
C ARG A 46 9.13 -7.54 6.91
N GLU A 47 9.87 -8.29 7.72
CA GLU A 47 10.33 -9.64 7.36
C GLU A 47 9.15 -10.61 7.18
N ALA A 48 8.13 -10.52 8.03
CA ALA A 48 6.91 -11.33 7.89
C ALA A 48 6.16 -11.00 6.59
N LEU A 49 6.07 -9.72 6.21
CA LEU A 49 5.45 -9.29 4.96
C LEU A 49 6.27 -9.74 3.74
N ASP A 50 7.60 -9.63 3.80
CA ASP A 50 8.50 -10.12 2.74
C ASP A 50 8.36 -11.65 2.56
N HIS A 51 8.22 -12.40 3.65
CA HIS A 51 7.93 -13.83 3.60
C HIS A 51 6.56 -14.12 2.95
N LEU A 52 5.50 -13.42 3.36
CA LEU A 52 4.16 -13.54 2.75
C LEU A 52 4.17 -13.21 1.25
N GLY A 53 4.95 -12.21 0.84
CA GLY A 53 5.16 -11.88 -0.57
C GLY A 53 5.88 -13.01 -1.32
N THR A 54 6.95 -13.56 -0.72
CA THR A 54 7.77 -14.64 -1.30
C THR A 54 6.98 -15.93 -1.55
N VAL A 55 6.11 -16.31 -0.61
CA VAL A 55 5.24 -17.50 -0.77
C VAL A 55 3.98 -17.21 -1.59
N GLY A 56 3.82 -15.98 -2.08
CA GLY A 56 2.69 -15.56 -2.91
C GLY A 56 1.37 -15.41 -2.15
N ALA A 57 1.39 -15.37 -0.82
CA ALA A 57 0.18 -15.24 0.00
C ALA A 57 -0.50 -13.87 -0.18
N LEU A 58 0.26 -12.82 -0.48
CA LEU A 58 -0.27 -11.48 -0.75
C LEU A 58 -0.92 -11.33 -2.13
N ALA A 59 -0.78 -12.32 -3.03
CA ALA A 59 -1.39 -12.29 -4.36
C ALA A 59 -2.90 -12.63 -4.31
N VAL A 60 -3.67 -11.86 -3.54
CA VAL A 60 -5.07 -12.14 -3.20
C VAL A 60 -5.94 -12.08 -4.45
N THR A 61 -6.48 -13.24 -4.85
CA THR A 61 -7.25 -13.43 -6.09
C THR A 61 -8.77 -13.32 -5.94
N SER A 62 -9.28 -13.38 -4.72
CA SER A 62 -10.72 -13.32 -4.42
C SER A 62 -10.97 -12.84 -2.98
N ALA A 63 -12.22 -12.49 -2.68
CA ALA A 63 -12.63 -12.13 -1.31
C ALA A 63 -12.46 -13.33 -0.36
N GLU A 64 -12.73 -14.54 -0.84
CA GLU A 64 -12.58 -15.77 -0.07
C GLU A 64 -11.11 -16.06 0.24
N ALA A 65 -10.21 -15.85 -0.72
CA ALA A 65 -8.77 -15.99 -0.50
C ALA A 65 -8.26 -14.98 0.55
N GLY A 66 -8.69 -13.71 0.44
CA GLY A 66 -8.37 -12.68 1.43
C GLY A 66 -8.89 -13.04 2.82
N ALA A 67 -10.15 -13.47 2.94
CA ALA A 67 -10.73 -13.87 4.22
C ALA A 67 -10.02 -15.09 4.85
N ARG A 68 -9.57 -16.06 4.05
CA ARG A 68 -8.79 -17.20 4.53
C ARG A 68 -7.42 -16.76 5.07
N LEU A 69 -6.72 -15.89 4.32
CA LEU A 69 -5.44 -15.34 4.76
C LEU A 69 -5.58 -14.57 6.08
N LEU A 70 -6.56 -13.67 6.18
CA LEU A 70 -6.77 -12.88 7.39
C LEU A 70 -7.13 -13.72 8.61
N ARG A 71 -7.89 -14.82 8.44
CA ARG A 71 -8.15 -15.76 9.54
C ARG A 71 -6.88 -16.46 10.00
N ALA A 72 -6.01 -16.89 9.08
CA ALA A 72 -4.75 -17.55 9.43
C ALA A 72 -3.80 -16.60 10.17
N LEU A 73 -3.77 -15.31 9.78
CA LEU A 73 -2.94 -14.30 10.43
C LEU A 73 -3.49 -13.84 11.79
N ALA A 74 -4.81 -13.86 11.99
CA ALA A 74 -5.44 -13.41 13.24
C ALA A 74 -4.98 -14.22 14.46
N ASP A 75 -4.66 -15.50 14.27
CA ASP A 75 -4.13 -16.39 15.31
C ASP A 75 -2.62 -16.21 15.54
N LEU A 76 -1.92 -15.47 14.67
CA LEU A 76 -0.49 -15.21 14.74
C LEU A 76 -0.20 -13.84 15.35
N ASP A 77 -0.76 -12.79 14.75
CA ASP A 77 -0.41 -11.43 15.10
C ASP A 77 -1.47 -10.42 14.63
N ALA A 78 -1.98 -9.62 15.56
CA ALA A 78 -3.04 -8.66 15.28
C ALA A 78 -2.59 -7.51 14.36
N GLU A 79 -1.36 -7.02 14.50
CA GLU A 79 -0.86 -5.89 13.73
C GLU A 79 -0.54 -6.30 12.29
N LEU A 80 0.09 -7.46 12.10
CA LEU A 80 0.29 -8.06 10.79
C LEU A 80 -1.05 -8.30 10.08
N THR A 81 -2.05 -8.79 10.83
CA THR A 81 -3.41 -9.00 10.30
C THR A 81 -4.02 -7.69 9.82
N GLU A 82 -3.92 -6.60 10.58
CA GLU A 82 -4.48 -5.30 10.18
C GLU A 82 -3.74 -4.70 8.97
N ILE A 83 -2.42 -4.83 8.90
CA ILE A 83 -1.63 -4.43 7.73
C ILE A 83 -2.10 -5.17 6.47
N VAL A 84 -2.24 -6.49 6.56
CA VAL A 84 -2.69 -7.33 5.44
C VAL A 84 -4.16 -7.08 5.10
N ARG A 85 -5.01 -6.76 6.08
CA ARG A 85 -6.41 -6.37 5.87
C ARG A 85 -6.50 -5.15 4.96
N GLY A 86 -5.75 -4.10 5.27
CA GLY A 86 -5.70 -2.89 4.44
C GLY A 86 -5.29 -3.22 3.00
N HIS A 87 -4.26 -4.05 2.82
CA HIS A 87 -3.84 -4.49 1.49
C HIS A 87 -4.93 -5.28 0.73
N VAL A 88 -5.62 -6.21 1.40
CA VAL A 88 -6.73 -6.99 0.82
C VAL A 88 -7.86 -6.08 0.37
N GLU A 89 -8.25 -5.13 1.21
CA GLU A 89 -9.34 -4.18 0.91
C GLU A 89 -9.00 -3.27 -0.27
N LEU A 90 -7.78 -2.73 -0.31
CA LEU A 90 -7.32 -1.89 -1.42
C LEU A 90 -7.20 -2.67 -2.73
N THR A 91 -6.75 -3.92 -2.67
CA THR A 91 -6.74 -4.81 -3.84
C THR A 91 -8.16 -5.03 -4.37
N ALA A 92 -9.15 -5.18 -3.49
CA ALA A 92 -10.55 -5.29 -3.90
C ALA A 92 -11.07 -3.99 -4.55
N VAL A 93 -10.74 -2.82 -4.01
CA VAL A 93 -11.06 -1.51 -4.61
C VAL A 93 -10.51 -1.42 -6.04
N LEU A 94 -9.21 -1.69 -6.20
CA LEU A 94 -8.55 -1.65 -7.52
C LEU A 94 -9.15 -2.64 -8.51
N ARG A 95 -9.63 -3.79 -8.03
CA ARG A 95 -10.29 -4.79 -8.88
C ARG A 95 -11.61 -4.29 -9.45
N THR A 96 -12.35 -3.48 -8.70
CA THR A 96 -13.63 -2.89 -9.11
C THR A 96 -13.50 -1.61 -9.94
N ALA A 97 -12.33 -0.96 -9.93
CA ALA A 97 -12.04 0.19 -10.78
C ALA A 97 -11.99 -0.21 -12.27
N GLU A 98 -12.25 0.76 -13.14
CA GLU A 98 -12.19 0.52 -14.59
C GLU A 98 -10.82 -0.01 -15.02
N PRO A 99 -10.76 -0.98 -15.95
CA PRO A 99 -9.50 -1.46 -16.48
C PRO A 99 -8.70 -0.31 -17.13
N GLY A 100 -7.54 -0.03 -16.56
CA GLY A 100 -6.61 0.97 -17.07
C GLY A 100 -5.18 0.52 -16.85
N ARG A 101 -4.23 1.14 -17.56
CA ARG A 101 -2.80 0.82 -17.46
C ARG A 101 -2.30 0.96 -16.02
N ALA A 102 -2.64 2.07 -15.36
CA ALA A 102 -2.30 2.33 -13.97
C ALA A 102 -2.77 1.22 -13.02
N ARG A 103 -4.08 0.96 -13.03
CA ARG A 103 -4.73 -0.08 -12.22
C ARG A 103 -4.13 -1.46 -12.47
N ASN A 104 -3.89 -1.82 -13.73
CA ASN A 104 -3.33 -3.12 -14.10
C ASN A 104 -1.86 -3.26 -13.69
N THR A 105 -1.07 -2.18 -13.77
CA THR A 105 0.32 -2.19 -13.29
C THR A 105 0.35 -2.43 -11.78
N VAL A 106 -0.44 -1.68 -11.00
CA VAL A 106 -0.48 -1.85 -9.55
C VAL A 106 -0.94 -3.26 -9.17
N LEU A 107 -2.02 -3.78 -9.77
CA LEU A 107 -2.47 -5.15 -9.48
C LEU A 107 -1.49 -6.23 -9.94
N GLY A 108 -0.76 -5.99 -11.04
CA GLY A 108 0.30 -6.89 -11.50
C GLY A 108 1.49 -6.90 -10.55
N ASN A 109 1.79 -5.76 -9.93
CA ASN A 109 2.81 -5.61 -8.89
C ASN A 109 2.38 -6.29 -7.59
N THR A 110 1.14 -6.09 -7.13
CA THR A 110 0.63 -6.79 -5.93
C THR A 110 0.62 -8.31 -6.11
N PHE A 111 0.36 -8.80 -7.33
CA PHE A 111 0.45 -10.23 -7.64
C PHE A 111 1.89 -10.77 -7.54
N ARG A 112 2.91 -9.90 -7.65
CA ARG A 112 4.33 -10.23 -7.47
C ARG A 112 4.82 -10.06 -6.03
N GLY A 113 3.96 -9.59 -5.11
CA GLY A 113 4.28 -9.44 -3.70
C GLY A 113 4.28 -7.99 -3.20
N ASP A 114 4.09 -6.99 -4.06
CA ASP A 114 4.08 -5.59 -3.63
C ASP A 114 2.89 -5.30 -2.70
N LEU A 115 3.15 -4.56 -1.62
CA LEU A 115 2.17 -4.26 -0.58
C LEU A 115 1.57 -2.85 -0.75
N LEU A 116 0.29 -2.72 -0.41
CA LEU A 116 -0.48 -1.49 -0.53
C LEU A 116 -0.85 -0.97 0.86
N THR A 117 -0.82 0.35 1.01
CA THR A 117 -1.52 1.06 2.09
C THR A 117 -2.34 2.22 1.54
N ALA A 118 -3.21 2.77 2.36
CA ALA A 118 -4.00 3.95 2.04
C ALA A 118 -3.41 5.19 2.71
N ALA A 119 -3.46 6.33 2.03
CA ALA A 119 -3.44 7.61 2.73
C ALA A 119 -4.75 7.76 3.51
N VAL A 120 -4.64 7.76 4.85
CA VAL A 120 -5.76 8.02 5.77
C VAL A 120 -6.30 9.43 5.56
N GLU A 121 -5.40 10.36 5.25
CA GLU A 121 -5.70 11.77 4.99
C GLU A 121 -4.73 12.32 3.94
N VAL A 122 -5.24 13.15 3.04
CA VAL A 122 -4.42 14.00 2.16
C VAL A 122 -4.51 15.42 2.71
N ARG A 123 -3.50 15.84 3.49
CA ARG A 123 -3.47 17.15 4.17
C ARG A 123 -3.27 18.29 3.19
N ARG A 124 -2.45 18.03 2.18
CA ARG A 124 -2.14 18.99 1.12
C ARG A 124 -1.82 18.25 -0.16
N TRP A 125 -2.30 18.77 -1.28
CA TRP A 125 -1.89 18.36 -2.60
C TRP A 125 -1.87 19.55 -3.54
N SER A 126 -0.83 19.68 -4.36
CA SER A 126 -0.78 20.68 -5.41
C SER A 126 0.07 20.19 -6.58
N TRP A 127 -0.45 20.32 -7.79
CA TRP A 127 0.31 20.13 -9.03
C TRP A 127 1.19 21.36 -9.26
N THR A 128 2.52 21.18 -9.37
CA THR A 128 3.49 22.26 -9.50
C THR A 128 3.24 23.11 -10.75
N ASP A 129 2.80 22.48 -11.84
CA ASP A 129 2.46 23.13 -13.11
C ASP A 129 0.98 23.56 -13.20
N GLY A 130 0.24 23.46 -12.07
CA GLY A 130 -1.18 23.83 -11.97
C GLY A 130 -2.16 22.79 -12.53
N THR A 131 -1.69 21.77 -13.25
CA THR A 131 -2.53 20.72 -13.82
C THR A 131 -1.98 19.30 -13.58
N PRO A 132 -2.85 18.30 -13.37
CA PRO A 132 -2.46 16.89 -13.33
C PRO A 132 -1.91 16.39 -14.67
N PRO A 133 -1.19 15.25 -14.67
CA PRO A 133 -0.87 14.53 -15.90
C PRO A 133 -2.14 14.19 -16.70
N SER A 134 -2.05 14.25 -18.02
CA SER A 134 -3.17 14.01 -18.95
C SER A 134 -2.68 13.37 -20.25
N PRO A 135 -3.58 12.93 -21.15
CA PRO A 135 -3.20 12.44 -22.48
C PRO A 135 -2.40 13.44 -23.32
N HIS A 136 -2.51 14.74 -23.03
CA HIS A 136 -1.78 15.81 -23.73
C HIS A 136 -0.49 16.26 -23.02
N ALA A 137 -0.33 15.88 -21.75
CA ALA A 137 0.85 16.16 -20.92
C ALA A 137 1.07 14.97 -19.98
N SER A 138 1.80 13.96 -20.45
CA SER A 138 1.86 12.65 -19.78
C SER A 138 2.58 12.65 -18.44
N LEU A 139 3.30 13.73 -18.11
CA LEU A 139 4.00 13.92 -16.85
C LEU A 139 3.47 15.16 -16.13
N GLY A 140 3.38 15.06 -14.82
CA GLY A 140 3.07 16.16 -13.92
C GLY A 140 3.87 16.02 -12.64
N ARG A 141 4.13 17.13 -11.94
CA ARG A 141 4.83 17.13 -10.66
C ARG A 141 3.88 17.56 -9.57
N ALA A 142 3.94 16.89 -8.42
CA ALA A 142 3.13 17.26 -7.27
C ALA A 142 4.00 17.49 -6.03
N ASP A 143 3.57 18.47 -5.26
CA ASP A 143 3.90 18.61 -3.84
C ASP A 143 2.71 18.14 -3.02
N GLY A 144 2.97 17.41 -1.94
CA GLY A 144 1.89 16.81 -1.16
C GLY A 144 2.31 16.41 0.23
N GLU A 145 1.33 16.35 1.12
CA GLU A 145 1.48 15.82 2.47
C GLU A 145 0.34 14.82 2.73
N LEU A 146 0.73 13.57 2.97
CA LEU A 146 -0.18 12.45 3.19
C LEU A 146 0.01 11.94 4.62
N THR A 147 -1.08 11.54 5.27
CA THR A 147 -1.04 10.80 6.53
C THR A 147 -1.27 9.33 6.23
N VAL A 148 -0.41 8.44 6.71
CA VAL A 148 -0.58 6.99 6.60
C VAL A 148 -0.58 6.31 7.96
N GLY A 149 -1.30 5.20 8.06
CA GLY A 149 -1.22 4.29 9.19
C GLY A 149 0.02 3.40 9.07
N HIS A 150 0.70 3.18 10.19
CA HIS A 150 1.95 2.41 10.29
C HIS A 150 3.14 3.02 9.54
N TYR A 151 4.29 2.39 9.72
CA TYR A 151 5.55 2.82 9.12
C TYR A 151 5.51 2.69 7.58
N PRO A 152 5.73 3.78 6.80
CA PRO A 152 5.63 3.77 5.35
C PRO A 152 6.55 2.76 4.66
N GLY A 153 7.70 2.45 5.25
CA GLY A 153 8.66 1.49 4.71
C GLY A 153 8.21 0.03 4.76
N LEU A 154 7.03 -0.27 5.30
CA LEU A 154 6.40 -1.58 5.17
C LEU A 154 5.76 -1.79 3.80
N TYR A 155 5.44 -0.72 3.08
CA TYR A 155 4.61 -0.74 1.88
C TYR A 155 5.39 -0.35 0.63
N ASP A 156 4.97 -0.85 -0.53
CA ASP A 156 5.55 -0.47 -1.82
C ASP A 156 4.75 0.67 -2.46
N TYR A 157 3.44 0.74 -2.21
CA TYR A 157 2.57 1.81 -2.68
C TYR A 157 1.67 2.36 -1.58
N ILE A 158 1.49 3.68 -1.61
CA ILE A 158 0.44 4.40 -0.91
C ILE A 158 -0.61 4.80 -1.94
N LEU A 159 -1.86 4.37 -1.76
CA LEU A 159 -2.98 4.85 -2.55
C LEU A 159 -3.54 6.12 -1.91
N ALA A 160 -3.40 7.25 -2.61
CA ALA A 160 -3.93 8.53 -2.17
C ALA A 160 -5.09 8.95 -3.07
N TRP A 161 -6.22 9.33 -2.47
CA TRP A 161 -7.31 9.97 -3.20
C TRP A 161 -6.97 11.44 -3.41
N GLU A 162 -6.87 11.87 -4.66
CA GLU A 162 -6.63 13.27 -5.00
C GLU A 162 -7.96 13.93 -5.36
N PRO A 163 -8.49 14.85 -4.52
CA PRO A 163 -9.85 15.37 -4.69
C PRO A 163 -10.06 16.16 -5.98
N GLY A 164 -9.03 16.83 -6.51
CA GLY A 164 -9.13 17.68 -7.70
C GLY A 164 -9.27 16.91 -9.02
N THR A 165 -8.74 15.69 -9.09
CA THR A 165 -8.80 14.82 -10.28
C THR A 165 -9.91 13.79 -10.21
N GLY A 166 -10.41 13.46 -9.03
CA GLY A 166 -11.28 12.31 -8.85
C GLY A 166 -10.55 10.99 -9.17
N ALA A 167 -9.25 10.91 -8.89
CA ALA A 167 -8.44 9.72 -9.14
C ALA A 167 -7.77 9.23 -7.86
N LEU A 168 -7.53 7.91 -7.83
CA LEU A 168 -6.51 7.34 -6.96
C LEU A 168 -5.15 7.53 -7.61
N ILE A 169 -4.20 8.01 -6.83
CA ILE A 169 -2.80 8.09 -7.22
C ILE A 169 -2.06 6.98 -6.48
N ALA A 170 -1.40 6.10 -7.24
CA ALA A 170 -0.50 5.12 -6.66
C ALA A 170 0.88 5.76 -6.47
N VAL A 171 1.22 6.09 -5.22
CA VAL A 171 2.48 6.72 -4.85
C VAL A 171 3.48 5.63 -4.44
N PRO A 172 4.52 5.33 -5.24
CA PRO A 172 5.51 4.33 -4.86
C PRO A 172 6.40 4.86 -3.75
N THR A 173 6.53 4.15 -2.63
CA THR A 173 7.26 4.62 -1.43
C THR A 173 8.77 4.76 -1.65
N TYR A 174 9.32 4.05 -2.63
CA TYR A 174 10.73 4.07 -3.02
C TYR A 174 11.09 5.16 -4.05
N ARG A 175 10.13 6.00 -4.46
CA ARG A 175 10.36 7.05 -5.46
C ARG A 175 11.21 8.18 -4.88
N ASP A 176 12.05 8.79 -5.73
CA ASP A 176 12.84 9.96 -5.36
C ASP A 176 11.95 11.10 -4.84
N ARG A 177 12.49 11.89 -3.90
CA ARG A 177 11.84 13.05 -3.27
C ARG A 177 10.58 12.74 -2.45
N ILE A 178 10.48 11.50 -1.98
CA ILE A 178 9.54 11.11 -0.94
C ILE A 178 10.30 11.00 0.37
N SER A 179 9.75 11.58 1.42
CA SER A 179 10.29 11.48 2.79
C SER A 179 9.15 11.22 3.76
N TRP A 180 9.46 10.69 4.94
CA TRP A 180 8.46 10.49 5.97
C TRP A 180 9.01 10.75 7.37
N ALA A 181 8.10 11.15 8.26
CA ALA A 181 8.38 11.41 9.66
C ALA A 181 7.22 10.92 10.53
N PRO A 182 7.49 10.51 11.78
CA PRO A 182 6.42 10.16 12.72
C PRO A 182 5.58 11.40 13.05
N ASP A 183 4.27 11.20 13.14
CA ASP A 183 3.25 12.23 13.45
C ASP A 183 2.36 11.80 14.62
N GLY A 184 2.53 10.58 15.11
CA GLY A 184 1.88 10.01 16.28
C GLY A 184 2.37 8.59 16.56
N PRO A 185 1.80 7.88 17.54
CA PRO A 185 2.24 6.53 17.91
C PRO A 185 2.22 5.53 16.75
N ASN A 186 1.23 5.61 15.86
CA ASN A 186 1.04 4.71 14.72
C ASN A 186 0.76 5.46 13.41
N THR A 187 1.16 6.73 13.35
CA THR A 187 0.79 7.64 12.27
C THR A 187 2.05 8.30 11.74
N TRP A 188 2.16 8.34 10.42
CA TRP A 188 3.30 8.90 9.71
C TRP A 188 2.84 9.90 8.69
N VAL A 189 3.59 10.99 8.59
CA VAL A 189 3.42 11.97 7.53
C VAL A 189 4.41 11.65 6.43
N VAL A 190 3.90 11.48 5.21
CA VAL A 190 4.66 11.27 3.98
C VAL A 190 4.61 12.56 3.17
N ARG A 191 5.79 13.11 2.87
CA ARG A 191 5.94 14.36 2.11
C ARG A 191 6.47 14.07 0.72
N LEU A 192 5.77 14.61 -0.27
CA LEU A 192 6.14 14.60 -1.68
C LEU A 192 6.70 15.97 -2.01
N ALA A 193 7.93 16.01 -2.54
CA ALA A 193 8.60 17.25 -2.93
C ALA A 193 8.88 17.23 -4.45
N HIS A 194 8.02 17.89 -5.23
CA HIS A 194 8.10 17.92 -6.69
C HIS A 194 8.21 16.51 -7.29
N THR A 195 7.44 15.57 -6.73
CA THR A 195 7.44 14.16 -7.12
C THR A 195 6.77 14.05 -8.49
N THR A 196 7.45 13.40 -9.44
CA THR A 196 6.93 13.26 -10.82
C THR A 196 5.98 12.08 -10.88
N PHE A 197 4.79 12.31 -11.44
CA PHE A 197 3.77 11.30 -11.74
C PHE A 197 3.56 11.22 -13.24
N HIS A 198 3.39 10.01 -13.75
CA HIS A 198 2.91 9.78 -15.11
C HIS A 198 1.37 9.69 -15.12
N GLN A 199 0.73 9.94 -16.24
CA GLN A 199 -0.73 9.71 -16.39
C GLN A 199 -1.13 8.26 -16.06
N ASP A 200 -0.19 7.31 -16.23
CA ASP A 200 -0.38 5.91 -15.86
C ASP A 200 -0.17 5.65 -14.35
N ASP A 201 0.03 6.68 -13.53
CA ASP A 201 -0.01 6.57 -12.07
C ASP A 201 -1.41 6.94 -11.53
N LEU A 202 -2.29 7.48 -12.39
CA LEU A 202 -3.65 7.90 -12.04
C LEU A 202 -4.63 6.78 -12.37
N ILE A 203 -5.41 6.37 -11.38
CA ILE A 203 -6.44 5.35 -11.46
C ILE A 203 -7.79 6.07 -11.33
N PRO A 204 -8.50 6.30 -12.44
CA PRO A 204 -9.79 6.98 -12.40
C PRO A 204 -10.79 6.16 -11.59
N ILE A 205 -11.49 6.80 -10.64
CA ILE A 205 -12.61 6.19 -9.93
C ILE A 205 -13.67 7.25 -9.62
N ASP A 206 -14.95 6.89 -9.66
CA ASP A 206 -16.04 7.87 -9.58
C ASP A 206 -16.23 8.49 -8.20
N ARG A 207 -15.64 7.89 -7.15
CA ARG A 207 -15.82 8.31 -5.75
C ARG A 207 -14.68 7.81 -4.87
N ARG A 208 -14.40 8.54 -3.78
CA ARG A 208 -13.49 8.10 -2.73
C ARG A 208 -13.94 6.73 -2.17
N PRO A 209 -13.11 5.68 -2.24
CA PRO A 209 -13.37 4.40 -1.62
C PRO A 209 -13.42 4.53 -0.10
N GLN A 210 -14.40 3.87 0.52
CA GLN A 210 -14.52 3.85 1.99
C GLN A 210 -13.28 3.22 2.66
N ALA A 211 -12.62 2.29 1.98
CA ALA A 211 -11.38 1.64 2.44
C ALA A 211 -10.18 2.59 2.61
N LEU A 212 -10.25 3.84 2.13
CA LEU A 212 -9.18 4.83 2.36
C LEU A 212 -9.29 5.56 3.70
N GLY A 213 -10.35 5.34 4.49
CA GLY A 213 -10.59 6.03 5.76
C GLY A 213 -10.81 7.55 5.62
N GLY A 214 -11.31 8.20 6.68
CA GLY A 214 -11.51 9.66 6.77
C GLY A 214 -12.70 10.23 5.98
N GLU A 215 -13.42 11.21 6.56
CA GLU A 215 -14.35 12.04 5.79
C GLU A 215 -13.57 12.79 4.69
N PRO A 216 -14.16 13.02 3.50
CA PRO A 216 -13.57 13.92 2.52
C PRO A 216 -13.34 15.28 3.17
N ALA A 217 -12.14 15.85 3.02
CA ALA A 217 -11.93 17.25 3.35
C ALA A 217 -13.00 18.07 2.59
N PRO A 218 -13.73 18.98 3.25
CA PRO A 218 -14.71 19.80 2.57
C PRO A 218 -14.00 20.54 1.42
N PRO A 219 -14.64 20.67 0.25
CA PRO A 219 -14.05 21.44 -0.84
C PRO A 219 -13.74 22.84 -0.30
N GLU A 220 -12.48 23.28 -0.45
CA GLU A 220 -12.12 24.67 -0.14
C GLU A 220 -13.02 25.58 -0.98
N GLY A 221 -13.88 26.32 -0.30
CA GLY A 221 -14.84 27.20 -0.95
C GLY A 221 -14.16 28.47 -1.48
N HIS A 222 -14.38 28.69 -2.78
CA HIS A 222 -14.27 29.94 -3.55
C HIS A 222 -12.88 30.46 -3.94
#